data_AF-A0A238H7K7-F1
#
_entry.id   AF-A0A238H7K7-F1
#
_cell.length_a   1.000
_cell.length_b   1.000
_cell.length_c   1.000
_cell.angle_alpha   90.00
_cell.angle_beta   90.00
_cell.angle_gamma   90.00
#
_symmetry.space_group_name_H-M   'P 1'
#
loop_
_entity.id
_entity.type
_entity.pdbx_description
1 polymer ?
#
loop_
_entity_poly.entity_id
_entity_poly.type
_entity_poly.pdbx_seq_one_letter_code
_entity_poly.pdbx_strand_id
1 'polypeptide(L)'
;MDACQSISRSADAFKYGCSIDGEWPDSDDKTFYEAELNLLERLVGLLDYPGQPEPRAEVTDTERLDWLIAQQAWIQWTVRDGSIRQCQVYDQDEDENYHILSGDDRYFNTPREAIDAAREGDA
;
A
#
# COMPACT_ATOMS: atom_id res chain seq x y z
N MET A 1 14.58 -0.68 6.89
CA MET A 1 15.07 0.70 6.69
C MET A 1 14.23 1.60 7.56
N ASP A 2 14.84 2.36 8.46
CA ASP A 2 14.12 3.34 9.27
C ASP A 2 13.89 4.59 8.41
N ALA A 3 12.66 4.76 7.93
CA ALA A 3 12.28 5.86 7.06
C ALA A 3 12.55 7.23 7.73
N CYS A 4 12.37 7.31 9.05
CA CYS A 4 12.63 8.52 9.81
C CYS A 4 14.13 8.87 9.79
N GLN A 5 15.00 7.87 9.94
CA GLN A 5 16.45 8.06 9.83
C GLN A 5 16.89 8.48 8.42
N SER A 6 16.22 7.97 7.38
CA SER A 6 16.52 8.33 5.99
C SER A 6 16.13 9.76 5.67
N ILE A 7 14.98 10.23 6.17
CA ILE A 7 14.49 11.58 5.88
C ILE A 7 15.27 12.64 6.68
N SER A 8 15.60 12.37 7.95
CA SER A 8 16.43 13.26 8.77
C SER A 8 17.82 13.49 8.14
N ARG A 9 18.45 12.44 7.58
CA ARG A 9 19.74 12.57 6.88
C ARG A 9 19.66 13.44 5.62
N SER A 10 18.55 13.38 4.89
CA SER A 10 18.34 14.21 3.70
C SER A 10 18.16 15.69 4.06
N ALA A 11 17.44 15.98 5.14
CA ALA A 11 17.29 17.35 5.64
C ALA A 11 18.64 17.94 6.08
N ASP A 12 19.40 17.22 6.90
CA ASP A 12 20.72 17.68 7.35
C ASP A 12 21.71 17.87 6.16
N ALA A 13 21.62 17.02 5.12
CA ALA A 13 22.39 17.18 3.90
C ALA A 13 21.98 18.43 3.09
N PHE A 14 20.69 18.76 3.03
CA PHE A 14 20.18 19.99 2.42
C PHE A 14 20.70 21.24 3.16
N LYS A 15 20.64 21.24 4.50
CA LYS A 15 21.22 22.30 5.34
C LYS A 15 22.71 22.51 5.06
N TYR A 16 23.47 21.44 4.85
CA TYR A 16 24.91 21.52 4.55
C TYR A 16 25.19 22.09 3.15
N GLY A 17 24.26 21.92 2.21
CA GLY A 17 24.35 22.51 0.86
C GLY A 17 23.97 23.98 0.83
N CYS A 18 23.08 24.42 1.73
CA CYS A 18 22.59 25.80 1.79
C CYS A 18 23.37 26.67 2.76
N SER A 19 23.83 26.17 3.91
CA SER A 19 24.52 27.01 4.91
C SER A 19 26.04 27.05 4.70
N ILE A 20 26.61 28.25 4.57
CA ILE A 20 28.06 28.50 4.56
C ILE A 20 28.43 29.10 5.92
N ASP A 21 29.41 28.52 6.61
CA ASP A 21 29.87 28.95 7.94
C ASP A 21 28.77 29.13 9.01
N GLY A 22 27.65 28.38 8.88
CA GLY A 22 26.51 28.45 9.80
C GLY A 22 25.54 29.61 9.54
N GLU A 23 25.80 30.40 8.50
CA GLU A 23 24.92 31.46 8.00
C GLU A 23 24.09 30.92 6.84
N TRP A 24 22.81 31.33 6.77
CA TRP A 24 21.92 30.97 5.68
C TRP A 24 22.00 32.05 4.60
N PRO A 25 22.10 31.67 3.31
CA PRO A 25 22.25 32.60 2.20
C PRO A 25 20.98 33.43 1.95
N ASP A 26 19.81 32.89 2.28
CA ASP A 26 18.51 33.56 2.22
C ASP A 26 17.66 33.22 3.46
N SER A 27 16.90 34.20 3.93
CA SER A 27 15.88 34.00 4.97
C SER A 27 14.78 33.05 4.53
N ASP A 28 14.45 33.01 3.23
CA ASP A 28 13.44 32.11 2.71
C ASP A 28 13.90 30.64 2.77
N ASP A 29 15.16 30.36 2.39
CA ASP A 29 15.76 29.02 2.47
C ASP A 29 15.76 28.46 3.90
N LYS A 30 16.10 29.32 4.87
CA LYS A 30 16.04 28.96 6.29
C LYS A 30 14.62 28.63 6.71
N THR A 31 13.64 29.43 6.27
CA THR A 31 12.23 29.24 6.60
C THR A 31 11.69 27.93 6.01
N PHE A 32 12.07 27.59 4.78
CA PHE A 32 11.70 26.31 4.16
C PHE A 32 12.28 25.11 4.90
N TYR A 33 13.56 25.17 5.28
CA TYR A 33 14.21 24.12 6.05
C TYR A 33 13.55 23.91 7.42
N GLU A 34 13.24 24.99 8.15
CA GLU A 34 12.57 24.91 9.44
C GLU A 34 11.13 24.36 9.32
N ALA A 35 10.42 24.71 8.24
CA ALA A 35 9.09 24.17 7.96
C ALA A 35 9.11 22.67 7.64
N GLU A 36 10.11 22.20 6.88
CA GLU A 36 10.32 20.78 6.60
C GLU A 36 10.65 20.02 7.89
N LEU A 37 11.55 20.55 8.73
CA LEU A 37 11.88 19.94 10.02
C LEU A 37 10.64 19.80 10.91
N ASN A 38 9.80 20.84 10.99
CA ASN A 38 8.55 20.80 11.76
C ASN A 38 7.58 19.74 11.22
N LEU A 39 7.49 19.59 9.89
CA LEU A 39 6.68 18.55 9.27
C LEU A 39 7.18 17.15 9.64
N LEU A 40 8.49 16.95 9.65
CA LEU A 40 9.12 15.68 10.01
C LEU A 40 8.88 15.33 11.47
N GLU A 41 9.07 16.27 12.40
CA GLU A 41 8.77 16.06 13.82
C GLU A 41 7.31 15.65 14.04
N ARG A 42 6.37 16.30 13.33
CA ARG A 42 4.95 15.95 13.39
C ARG A 42 4.66 14.57 12.82
N LEU A 43 5.32 14.18 11.72
CA LEU A 43 5.15 12.86 11.13
C LEU A 43 5.69 11.77 12.06
N VAL A 44 6.87 11.98 12.65
CA VAL A 44 7.44 11.06 13.64
C VAL A 44 6.53 10.93 14.84
N GLY A 45 6.00 12.05 15.36
CA GLY A 45 5.05 12.03 16.47
C GLY A 45 3.73 11.32 16.14
N LEU A 46 3.28 11.34 14.87
CA LEU A 46 2.12 10.58 14.42
C LEU A 46 2.41 9.08 14.32
N LEU A 47 3.61 8.70 13.86
CA LEU A 47 4.03 7.30 13.75
C LEU A 47 4.34 6.67 15.12
N ASP A 48 4.79 7.47 16.08
CA ASP A 48 5.07 7.03 17.46
C ASP A 48 3.87 7.20 18.39
N TYR A 49 2.70 7.61 17.87
CA TYR A 49 1.54 7.91 18.70
C TYR A 49 1.03 6.65 19.42
N PRO A 50 1.12 6.59 20.77
CA PRO A 50 0.64 5.45 21.52
C PRO A 50 -0.89 5.39 21.42
N GLY A 51 -1.40 4.29 20.85
CA GLY A 51 -2.83 4.16 20.54
C GLY A 51 -3.17 4.42 19.08
N GLN A 52 -2.18 4.43 18.18
CA GLN A 52 -2.43 4.20 16.76
C GLN A 52 -3.29 2.92 16.66
N PRO A 53 -4.53 3.00 16.16
CA PRO A 53 -5.40 1.84 16.16
C PRO A 53 -4.73 0.76 15.34
N GLU A 54 -4.65 -0.45 15.90
CA GLU A 54 -4.21 -1.62 15.15
C GLU A 54 -4.92 -1.59 13.80
N PRO A 55 -4.16 -1.68 12.69
CA PRO A 55 -4.76 -1.67 11.37
C PRO A 55 -5.85 -2.72 11.37
N ARG A 56 -7.05 -2.32 10.91
CA ARG A 56 -8.21 -3.19 10.92
C ARG A 56 -7.81 -4.51 10.26
N ALA A 57 -8.32 -5.63 10.76
CA ALA A 57 -8.04 -6.96 10.20
C ALA A 57 -8.25 -7.00 8.67
N GLU A 58 -9.09 -6.11 8.15
CA GLU A 58 -9.34 -5.95 6.73
C GLU A 58 -8.15 -5.48 5.89
N VAL A 59 -7.21 -4.77 6.52
CA VAL A 59 -6.03 -4.14 5.93
C VAL A 59 -4.77 -4.97 6.19
N THR A 60 -4.79 -5.86 7.19
CA THR A 60 -3.66 -6.72 7.56
C THR A 60 -3.72 -8.13 6.97
N ASP A 61 -4.70 -8.39 6.09
CA ASP A 61 -4.94 -9.67 5.44
C ASP A 61 -3.91 -9.96 4.32
N THR A 62 -2.65 -9.97 4.74
CA THR A 62 -1.46 -10.11 3.90
C THR A 62 -1.38 -11.49 3.28
N GLU A 63 -1.86 -12.54 3.95
CA GLU A 63 -1.85 -13.90 3.41
C GLU A 63 -2.63 -14.03 2.08
N ARG A 64 -3.80 -13.36 1.98
CA ARG A 64 -4.58 -13.36 0.73
C ARG A 64 -3.91 -12.54 -0.36
N LEU A 65 -3.27 -11.42 0.00
CA LEU A 65 -2.51 -10.58 -0.95
C LEU A 65 -1.28 -11.31 -1.48
N ASP A 66 -0.50 -11.93 -0.59
CA ASP A 66 0.69 -12.69 -0.94
C ASP A 66 0.34 -13.87 -1.86
N TRP A 67 -0.79 -14.56 -1.60
CA TRP A 67 -1.27 -15.62 -2.48
C TRP A 67 -1.66 -15.11 -3.87
N LEU A 68 -2.40 -13.99 -3.97
CA LEU A 68 -2.74 -13.38 -5.28
C LEU A 68 -1.49 -13.01 -6.07
N ILE A 69 -0.47 -12.45 -5.40
CA ILE A 69 0.81 -12.10 -6.04
C ILE A 69 1.53 -13.36 -6.51
N ALA A 70 1.59 -14.41 -5.68
CA ALA A 70 2.25 -15.66 -6.02
C ALA A 70 1.60 -16.36 -7.23
N GLN A 71 0.28 -16.31 -7.32
CA GLN A 71 -0.48 -16.87 -8.44
C GLN A 71 -0.59 -15.93 -9.66
N GLN A 72 -0.03 -14.71 -9.57
CA GLN A 72 -0.24 -13.65 -10.57
C GLN A 72 -1.72 -13.40 -10.91
N ALA A 73 -2.58 -13.54 -9.90
CA ALA A 73 -4.02 -13.51 -10.03
C ALA A 73 -4.60 -12.12 -9.71
N TRP A 74 -5.79 -11.83 -10.23
CA TRP A 74 -6.54 -10.61 -9.93
C TRP A 74 -8.03 -10.88 -9.72
N ILE A 75 -8.70 -9.91 -9.09
CA ILE A 75 -10.15 -9.93 -8.89
C ILE A 75 -10.81 -9.13 -10.02
N GLN A 76 -11.81 -9.72 -10.67
CA GLN A 76 -12.64 -9.02 -11.63
C GLN A 76 -14.07 -8.89 -11.12
N TRP A 77 -14.66 -7.70 -11.27
CA TRP A 77 -16.05 -7.43 -10.95
C TRP A 77 -16.91 -7.45 -12.22
N THR A 78 -18.03 -8.17 -12.16
CA THR A 78 -19.00 -8.28 -13.26
C THR A 78 -20.39 -7.90 -12.75
N VAL A 79 -21.14 -7.17 -13.57
CA VAL A 79 -22.56 -6.88 -13.30
C VAL A 79 -23.39 -8.07 -13.76
N ARG A 80 -24.10 -8.71 -12.84
CA ARG A 80 -25.12 -9.73 -13.12
C ARG A 80 -26.52 -9.20 -12.84
N ASP A 81 -27.49 -9.74 -13.59
CA ASP A 81 -28.92 -9.45 -13.45
C ASP A 81 -29.27 -7.95 -13.39
N GLY A 82 -28.52 -7.13 -14.14
CA GLY A 82 -28.75 -5.70 -14.30
C GLY A 82 -28.45 -4.83 -13.09
N SER A 83 -28.04 -5.38 -11.94
CA SER A 83 -27.79 -4.57 -10.73
C SER A 83 -26.83 -5.19 -9.71
N ILE A 84 -26.64 -6.52 -9.71
CA ILE A 84 -25.83 -7.19 -8.71
C ILE A 84 -24.38 -7.19 -9.20
N ARG A 85 -23.48 -6.51 -8.48
CA ARG A 85 -22.04 -6.64 -8.72
C ARG A 85 -21.52 -7.85 -7.95
N GLN A 86 -20.97 -8.80 -8.67
CA GLN A 86 -20.28 -9.95 -8.11
C GLN A 86 -18.87 -10.05 -8.68
N CYS A 87 -18.01 -10.79 -8.01
CA CYS A 87 -16.61 -10.93 -8.39
C CYS A 87 -16.18 -12.39 -8.47
N GLN A 88 -15.10 -12.60 -9.22
CA GLN A 88 -14.38 -13.86 -9.38
C GLN A 88 -12.87 -13.56 -9.38
N VAL A 89 -12.07 -14.60 -9.14
CA VAL A 89 -10.60 -14.53 -9.22
C VAL A 89 -10.14 -15.19 -10.51
N TYR A 90 -9.23 -14.51 -11.20
CA TYR A 90 -8.66 -14.95 -12.47
C TYR A 90 -7.14 -14.96 -12.40
N ASP A 91 -6.52 -15.82 -13.20
CA ASP A 91 -5.13 -15.66 -13.63
C ASP A 91 -5.07 -15.58 -15.17
N GLN A 92 -3.84 -15.44 -15.66
CA GLN A 92 -3.55 -15.46 -17.08
C GLN A 92 -2.29 -16.31 -17.31
N ASP A 93 -2.37 -17.25 -18.25
CA ASP A 93 -1.20 -18.04 -18.65
C ASP A 93 -0.30 -17.29 -19.66
N GLU A 94 0.84 -17.89 -20.00
CA GLU A 94 1.80 -17.32 -20.96
C GLU A 94 1.22 -17.13 -22.37
N ASP A 95 0.14 -17.85 -22.70
CA ASP A 95 -0.57 -17.78 -23.98
C ASP A 95 -1.72 -16.75 -23.96
N GLU A 96 -1.78 -15.91 -22.92
CA GLU A 96 -2.82 -14.90 -22.68
C GLU A 96 -4.22 -15.46 -22.41
N ASN A 97 -4.36 -16.77 -22.16
CA ASN A 97 -5.66 -17.34 -21.82
C ASN A 97 -6.02 -17.03 -20.36
N TYR A 98 -7.29 -16.68 -20.16
CA TYR A 98 -7.85 -16.37 -18.85
C TYR A 98 -8.43 -17.63 -18.21
N HIS A 99 -8.04 -17.95 -16.98
CA HIS A 99 -8.66 -19.04 -16.21
C HIS A 99 -9.34 -18.51 -14.96
N ILE A 100 -10.45 -19.16 -14.57
CA ILE A 100 -11.22 -18.78 -13.37
C ILE A 100 -10.75 -19.65 -12.19
N LEU A 101 -9.96 -19.06 -11.30
CA LEU A 101 -9.44 -19.77 -10.13
C LEU A 101 -10.50 -19.98 -9.06
N SER A 102 -11.47 -19.07 -8.91
CA SER A 102 -12.52 -19.18 -7.89
C SER A 102 -13.62 -20.21 -8.22
N GLY A 103 -13.44 -20.97 -9.30
CA GLY A 103 -14.34 -21.99 -9.81
C GLY A 103 -15.32 -21.49 -10.89
N ASP A 104 -15.52 -22.32 -11.91
CA ASP A 104 -16.44 -22.04 -13.01
C ASP A 104 -17.87 -21.82 -12.49
N ASP A 105 -18.54 -20.81 -13.04
CA ASP A 105 -19.90 -20.37 -12.67
C ASP A 105 -20.11 -19.99 -11.19
N ARG A 106 -19.05 -19.86 -10.38
CA ARG A 106 -19.14 -19.38 -8.99
C ARG A 106 -18.91 -17.88 -8.93
N TYR A 107 -19.86 -17.17 -8.32
CA TYR A 107 -19.81 -15.71 -8.17
C TYR A 107 -19.93 -15.31 -6.71
N PHE A 108 -19.12 -14.34 -6.29
CA PHE A 108 -18.99 -13.94 -4.90
C PHE A 108 -19.36 -12.48 -4.70
N ASN A 109 -19.96 -12.17 -3.55
CA ASN A 109 -20.35 -10.80 -3.21
C ASN A 109 -19.15 -10.02 -2.63
N THR A 110 -18.13 -10.73 -2.16
CA THR A 110 -16.92 -10.12 -1.61
C THR A 110 -15.65 -10.73 -2.21
N PRO A 111 -14.57 -9.93 -2.38
CA PRO A 111 -13.30 -10.46 -2.84
C PRO A 111 -12.71 -11.54 -1.94
N ARG A 112 -12.92 -11.45 -0.61
CA ARG A 112 -12.39 -12.45 0.33
C ARG A 112 -12.97 -13.83 0.08
N GLU A 113 -14.28 -13.92 -0.08
CA GLU A 113 -14.95 -15.20 -0.39
C GLU A 113 -14.45 -15.78 -1.72
N ALA A 114 -14.19 -14.92 -2.72
CA ALA A 114 -13.67 -15.35 -4.02
C ALA A 114 -12.24 -15.89 -3.91
N ILE A 115 -11.38 -15.23 -3.14
CA ILE A 115 -9.99 -15.68 -2.89
C ILE A 115 -9.98 -16.98 -2.07
N ASP A 116 -10.82 -17.07 -1.04
CA ASP A 116 -10.90 -18.29 -0.22
C ASP A 116 -11.35 -19.49 -1.06
N ALA A 117 -12.36 -19.31 -1.90
CA ALA A 117 -12.79 -20.35 -2.84
C ALA A 117 -11.69 -20.74 -3.85
N ALA A 118 -10.88 -19.78 -4.30
CA ALA A 118 -9.77 -20.06 -5.22
C ALA A 118 -8.64 -20.84 -4.53
N ARG A 119 -8.34 -20.50 -3.26
CA ARG A 119 -7.34 -21.21 -2.44
C ARG A 119 -7.77 -22.63 -2.08
N GLU A 120 -9.07 -22.89 -1.91
CA GLU A 120 -9.60 -24.24 -1.70
C GLU A 120 -9.45 -25.15 -2.92
N GLY A 121 -9.40 -24.58 -4.14
CA GLY A 121 -9.20 -25.32 -5.38
C GLY A 121 -7.74 -25.66 -5.70
N ASP A 122 -6.79 -25.08 -4.96
CA ASP A 122 -5.33 -25.26 -5.11
C ASP A 122 -4.80 -26.48 -4.30
N ALA A 123 -5.70 -27.29 -3.72
CA ALA A 123 -5.38 -28.40 -2.80
C ALA A 123 -5.47 -29.80 -3.44
#